data_AF-A0A965RCG1-F1
#
_entry.id   AF-A0A965RCG1-F1
#
_cell.length_a   1.000
_cell.length_b   1.000
_cell.length_c   1.000
_cell.angle_alpha   90.00
_cell.angle_beta   90.00
_cell.angle_gamma   90.00
#
_symmetry.space_group_name_H-M   'P 1'
#
loop_
_entity.id
_entity.type
_entity.pdbx_description
1 polymer ?
#
loop_
_entity_poly.entity_id
_entity_poly.type
_entity_poly.pdbx_seq_one_letter_code
_entity_poly.pdbx_strand_id
1 'polypeptide(L)'
;MIRIEVAPEVVLLHGFAAPTDALDAAVEVVSAAAPFRQLKTPGGRPMSAFMTSCGACGWYSDARGYRYEPADPSTGKPWPA
;
A
#
# COMPACT_ATOMS: atom_id res chain seq x y z
N MET A 1 2.67 16.80 20.94
CA MET A 1 2.33 15.49 20.32
C MET A 1 1.31 14.81 21.23
N ILE A 2 0.12 14.48 20.72
CA ILE A 2 -0.91 13.76 21.49
C ILE A 2 -0.74 12.27 21.20
N ARG A 3 -0.47 11.50 22.25
CA ARG A 3 -0.32 10.04 22.24
C ARG A 3 -1.50 9.43 22.97
N ILE A 4 -2.23 8.53 22.30
CA ILE A 4 -3.38 7.83 22.88
C ILE A 4 -3.10 6.34 22.84
N GLU A 5 -3.14 5.67 23.98
CA GLU A 5 -3.12 4.21 24.05
C GLU A 5 -4.52 3.68 23.69
N VAL A 6 -4.59 2.84 22.67
CA VAL A 6 -5.85 2.26 22.15
C VAL A 6 -6.06 0.85 22.73
N ALA A 7 -4.96 0.11 22.88
CA ALA A 7 -4.88 -1.23 23.47
C ALA A 7 -3.43 -1.47 23.92
N PRO A 8 -3.12 -2.55 24.66
CA PRO A 8 -1.74 -2.91 24.97
C PRO A 8 -0.89 -2.92 23.69
N GLU A 9 0.20 -2.14 23.70
CA GLU A 9 1.14 -1.99 22.58
C GLU A 9 0.57 -1.35 21.30
N VAL A 10 -0.67 -0.81 21.34
CA VAL A 10 -1.30 -0.11 20.21
C VAL A 10 -1.50 1.36 20.56
N VAL A 11 -0.85 2.23 19.80
CA VAL A 11 -0.79 3.67 20.10
C VAL A 11 -1.15 4.49 18.87
N LEU A 12 -2.08 5.42 19.04
CA LEU A 12 -2.37 6.47 18.06
C LEU A 12 -1.51 7.70 18.36
N LEU A 13 -0.70 8.11 17.37
CA LEU A 13 0.15 9.30 17.43
C LEU A 13 -0.44 10.39 16.51
N HIS A 14 -1.20 11.31 17.09
CA HIS A 14 -1.87 12.35 16.31
C HIS A 14 -0.85 13.30 15.65
N GLY A 15 -0.98 13.46 14.33
CA GLY A 15 -0.15 14.36 13.53
C GLY A 15 1.31 13.96 13.42
N PHE A 16 1.68 12.73 13.76
CA PHE A 16 3.08 12.31 13.86
C PHE A 16 3.86 12.43 12.54
N ALA A 17 3.21 12.08 11.43
CA ALA A 17 3.82 12.14 10.10
C ALA A 17 3.76 13.53 9.46
N ALA A 18 3.18 14.53 10.14
CA ALA A 18 3.06 15.88 9.58
C ALA A 18 4.38 16.66 9.73
N PRO A 19 4.73 17.53 8.75
CA PRO A 19 4.06 17.73 7.46
C PRO A 19 4.30 16.56 6.48
N THR A 20 3.34 16.29 5.60
CA THR A 20 3.37 15.11 4.71
C THR A 20 3.84 15.39 3.29
N ASP A 21 4.20 16.63 2.94
CA ASP A 21 4.51 17.02 1.55
C ASP A 21 5.55 16.10 0.87
N ALA A 22 6.58 15.70 1.61
CA ALA A 22 7.60 14.77 1.09
C ALA A 22 7.06 13.34 0.88
N LEU A 23 6.14 12.89 1.74
CA LEU A 23 5.47 11.60 1.60
C LEU A 23 4.52 11.62 0.41
N ASP A 24 3.76 12.70 0.24
CA ASP A 24 2.83 12.88 -0.87
C ASP A 24 3.58 12.88 -2.21
N ALA A 25 4.69 13.64 -2.31
CA ALA A 25 5.56 13.63 -3.49
C ALA A 25 6.16 12.23 -3.79
N ALA A 26 6.56 11.48 -2.75
CA ALA A 26 7.04 10.11 -2.93
C ALA A 26 5.94 9.16 -3.46
N VAL A 27 4.70 9.32 -2.96
CA VAL A 27 3.55 8.55 -3.46
C VAL A 27 3.25 8.88 -4.92
N GLU A 28 3.36 10.13 -5.34
CA GLU A 28 3.22 10.53 -6.74
C GLU A 28 4.25 9.84 -7.64
N VAL A 29 5.52 9.81 -7.25
CA VAL A 29 6.60 9.13 -7.99
C VAL A 29 6.32 7.63 -8.11
N VAL A 30 5.97 6.98 -6.99
CA VAL A 30 5.63 5.54 -6.96
C VAL A 30 4.44 5.24 -7.85
N SER A 31 3.36 6.01 -7.74
CA SER A 31 2.12 5.77 -8.47
C SER A 31 2.21 6.09 -9.96
N ALA A 32 3.12 6.97 -10.37
CA ALA A 32 3.44 7.16 -11.79
C ALA A 32 4.10 5.92 -12.41
N ALA A 33 4.97 5.23 -11.66
CA ALA A 33 5.66 4.01 -12.11
C ALA A 33 4.80 2.74 -11.97
N ALA A 34 4.02 2.64 -10.90
CA ALA A 34 3.11 1.55 -10.60
C ALA A 34 1.72 2.12 -10.26
N PRO A 35 0.83 2.31 -11.27
CA PRO A 35 -0.47 2.94 -11.07
C PRO A 35 -1.36 2.21 -10.06
N PHE A 36 -2.10 3.01 -9.30
CA PHE A 36 -3.19 2.56 -8.46
C PHE A 36 -4.22 1.75 -9.26
N ARG A 37 -4.68 0.63 -8.69
CA ARG A 37 -5.67 -0.25 -9.32
C ARG A 37 -6.59 -0.89 -8.30
N GLN A 38 -7.76 -1.30 -8.78
CA GLN A 38 -8.74 -2.01 -7.97
C GLN A 38 -8.43 -3.51 -8.02
N LEU A 39 -7.87 -4.06 -6.94
CA LEU A 39 -7.59 -5.49 -6.84
C LEU A 39 -8.86 -6.29 -6.60
N LYS A 40 -8.81 -7.60 -6.88
CA LYS A 40 -9.90 -8.53 -6.59
C LYS A 40 -9.56 -9.34 -5.35
N THR A 41 -10.53 -9.51 -4.46
CA THR A 41 -10.46 -10.51 -3.40
C THR A 41 -10.30 -11.91 -3.98
N PRO A 42 -9.87 -12.91 -3.19
CA PRO A 42 -9.77 -14.30 -3.64
C PRO A 42 -11.11 -14.85 -4.14
N GLY A 43 -12.22 -14.37 -3.57
CA GLY A 43 -13.58 -14.69 -4.03
C GLY A 43 -14.02 -13.93 -5.29
N GLY A 44 -13.11 -13.24 -6.00
CA GLY A 44 -13.38 -12.56 -7.26
C GLY A 44 -14.06 -11.19 -7.15
N ARG A 45 -14.49 -10.77 -5.95
CA ARG A 45 -15.12 -9.47 -5.73
C ARG A 45 -14.08 -8.35 -5.79
N PRO A 46 -14.34 -7.24 -6.51
CA PRO A 46 -13.43 -6.10 -6.53
C PRO A 46 -13.40 -5.42 -5.14
N MET A 47 -12.23 -4.97 -4.72
CA MET A 47 -12.05 -4.19 -3.48
C MET A 47 -12.53 -2.76 -3.70
N SER A 48 -13.00 -2.05 -2.67
CA SER A 48 -13.36 -0.62 -2.80
C SER A 48 -12.15 0.29 -2.90
N ALA A 49 -11.03 -0.11 -2.30
CA ALA A 49 -9.78 0.64 -2.33
C ALA A 49 -9.02 0.42 -3.65
N PHE A 50 -8.38 1.48 -4.13
CA PHE A 50 -7.34 1.39 -5.13
C PHE A 50 -5.99 1.24 -4.42
N MET A 51 -5.16 0.33 -4.91
CA MET A 51 -3.91 -0.06 -4.27
C MET A 51 -2.76 -0.07 -5.26
N THR A 52 -1.58 0.25 -4.77
CA THR A 52 -0.28 0.00 -5.41
C THR A 52 0.74 -0.40 -4.33
N SER A 53 1.99 -0.64 -4.69
CA SER A 53 3.07 -0.99 -3.76
C SER A 53 4.43 -0.48 -4.24
N CYS A 54 5.39 -0.41 -3.32
CA CYS A 54 6.78 -0.04 -3.56
C CYS A 54 7.72 -0.86 -2.65
N GLY A 55 9.01 -0.85 -2.96
CA GLY A 55 10.05 -1.59 -2.22
C GLY A 55 10.29 -3.00 -2.75
N ALA A 56 10.89 -3.86 -1.92
CA ALA A 56 11.31 -5.20 -2.36
C ALA A 56 10.15 -6.13 -2.70
N CYS A 57 8.99 -5.95 -2.06
CA CYS A 57 7.79 -6.74 -2.26
C CYS A 57 6.55 -5.85 -2.15
N GLY A 58 5.53 -6.17 -2.94
CA GLY A 58 4.21 -5.53 -2.88
C GLY A 58 3.14 -6.52 -2.50
N TRP A 59 2.16 -6.07 -1.71
CA TRP A 59 1.01 -6.88 -1.37
C TRP A 59 0.06 -6.97 -2.56
N TYR A 60 -0.43 -8.17 -2.87
CA TYR A 60 -1.31 -8.40 -4.00
C TYR A 60 -2.44 -9.38 -3.63
N SER A 61 -3.59 -9.18 -4.27
CA SER A 61 -4.77 -10.02 -4.13
C SER A 61 -5.39 -10.29 -5.49
N ASP A 62 -5.67 -11.56 -5.73
CA ASP A 62 -6.43 -12.08 -6.87
C ASP A 62 -7.00 -13.46 -6.50
N ALA A 63 -7.49 -14.20 -7.50
CA ALA A 63 -8.03 -15.55 -7.32
C ALA A 63 -7.06 -16.56 -6.69
N ARG A 64 -5.74 -16.30 -6.69
CA ARG A 64 -4.72 -17.17 -6.07
C ARG A 64 -4.60 -16.93 -4.56
N GLY A 65 -5.25 -15.91 -4.01
CA GLY A 65 -5.13 -15.53 -2.60
C GLY A 65 -4.36 -14.23 -2.38
N TYR A 66 -4.09 -13.94 -1.10
CA TYR A 66 -3.29 -12.80 -0.64
C TYR A 66 -1.82 -13.20 -0.53
N ARG A 67 -0.91 -12.32 -0.96
CA ARG A 67 0.53 -12.61 -0.93
C ARG A 67 1.36 -11.35 -1.12
N TYR A 68 2.63 -11.45 -0.73
CA TYR A 68 3.66 -10.51 -1.16
C TYR A 68 4.33 -11.05 -2.42
N GLU A 69 4.45 -10.21 -3.44
CA GLU A 69 5.12 -10.54 -4.70
C GLU A 69 6.31 -9.60 -4.91
N PRO A 70 7.48 -10.08 -5.35
CA PRO A 70 8.63 -9.22 -5.62
C PRO A 70 8.47 -8.40 -6.91
N ALA A 71 7.55 -8.81 -7.79
CA ALA A 71 7.19 -8.11 -9.02
C ALA A 71 5.68 -7.89 -9.08
N ASP A 72 5.27 -6.80 -9.72
CA ASP A 72 3.87 -6.49 -9.98
C ASP A 72 3.25 -7.56 -10.88
N PRO A 73 2.27 -8.35 -10.41
CA PRO A 73 1.65 -9.41 -11.21
C PRO A 73 0.92 -8.92 -12.47
N SER A 74 0.58 -7.63 -12.55
CA SER A 74 -0.08 -7.04 -13.72
C SER A 74 0.90 -6.65 -14.84
N THR A 75 2.17 -6.37 -14.51
CA THR A 75 3.18 -5.91 -15.48
C THR A 75 4.39 -6.82 -15.60
N GLY A 76 4.61 -7.70 -14.63
CA GLY A 76 5.79 -8.55 -14.50
C GLY A 76 7.07 -7.82 -14.07
N LYS A 77 7.01 -6.50 -13.83
CA LYS A 77 8.17 -5.68 -13.44
C LYS A 77 8.35 -5.64 -11.92
N PRO A 78 9.58 -5.47 -11.40
CA PRO A 78 9.79 -5.16 -9.99
C PRO A 78 9.00 -3.92 -9.56
N TRP A 79 8.62 -3.87 -8.28
CA TRP A 79 8.01 -2.67 -7.71
C TRP A 79 9.02 -1.51 -7.67
N PRO A 80 8.57 -0.25 -7.83
CA PRO A 80 9.44 0.92 -7.71
C PRO A 80 9.99 1.04 -6.28
N ALA A 81 11.20 1.58 -6.14
CA ALA A 81 11.88 1.83 -4.87
C ALA A 81 12.48 3.23 -4.83
#